data_AF-A0A0A7CNK8-F1
#
_entry.id   AF-A0A0A7CNK8-F1
#
_cell.length_a   1.000
_cell.length_b   1.000
_cell.length_c   1.000
_cell.angle_alpha   90.00
_cell.angle_beta   90.00
_cell.angle_gamma   90.00
#
_symmetry.space_group_name_H-M   'P 1'
#
loop_
_entity.id
_entity.type
_entity.pdbx_description
1 polymer ?
#
loop_
_entity_poly.entity_id
_entity_poly.type
_entity_poly.pdbx_seq_one_letter_code
_entity_poly.pdbx_strand_id
1 'polypeptide(L)'
;MGLFAPVLAFATVAVAGSSSTTLPTAPASLSTTRSVPLTDRAALIQELAKWKDSKAGKYAAANGFLKLSRLESAGDAEAELAAFAETKATVEALNQQYPLARFSTENPFALLTNDEFATWVSGGRDKVQRKVPEASTTQSTTASIAPGTVDWTMSGCVASVRSQGVCGSCFAFAAVAAAESAYCLLHDRHLTPFSDQQVLSCGPGNGCMGGWSDQSLAWMASHGVCTGASYPHTNDWNTTAAACIPECKALSMPYSSVASVAGEHELEAAIALQPVAVDISATSPVFKNYESGIITGGCNVDFNHVVLGVGYGVAEVPYFKMKNSWGDWWGEGGFVRLQRGVGGVGTCGLARHAAYPVVFPMPFNLVTFRGVVISEYYSNLFASAKQGSVNELWTYDAITRHITVGSNHQCLDAYPTGSSYAVHTYSCDAKNDNQKWVIDSANHAIKHAVHPTLCLDVDPNQNNKVQVWSCSPGNQNQWVAVSEERVKLWNVNGNFLASDGNLIQFYSPSSPSYEWAVSNLDHTWRARSNVGAPDLCLDAYEPWNGGAVHLYTCDSTNGNQKWIYDAKTQQLRHLTHVGFCLDMRTALGDKAHLWTCNTPANSLQKFQYKSLTFPA
;
A
#
# COMPACT_ATOMS: atom_id res chain seq x y z
N MET A 1 50.77 -27.43 -38.19
CA MET A 1 51.28 -26.10 -37.79
C MET A 1 50.21 -25.45 -36.90
N GLY A 2 50.57 -25.11 -35.64
CA GLY A 2 49.87 -24.22 -34.69
C GLY A 2 48.39 -24.52 -34.35
N LEU A 3 48.06 -25.10 -33.19
CA LEU A 3 47.87 -24.47 -31.87
C LEU A 3 46.70 -23.46 -31.80
N PHE A 4 45.57 -23.85 -31.19
CA PHE A 4 45.09 -23.40 -29.87
C PHE A 4 43.63 -23.84 -29.64
N ALA A 5 43.42 -24.70 -28.64
CA ALA A 5 42.13 -24.95 -27.98
C ALA A 5 42.41 -25.00 -26.47
N PRO A 6 41.61 -24.36 -25.59
CA PRO A 6 41.81 -24.46 -24.17
C PRO A 6 41.15 -25.73 -23.61
N VAL A 7 41.93 -26.46 -22.82
CA VAL A 7 41.56 -27.67 -22.09
C VAL A 7 40.80 -27.27 -20.82
N LEU A 8 39.61 -27.85 -20.60
CA LEU A 8 38.97 -27.88 -19.28
C LEU A 8 39.72 -28.86 -18.38
N ALA A 9 40.26 -28.38 -17.26
CA ALA A 9 40.77 -29.21 -16.18
C ALA A 9 39.67 -29.43 -15.14
N PHE A 10 39.21 -30.69 -15.01
CA PHE A 10 38.50 -31.17 -13.84
C PHE A 10 39.51 -31.43 -12.72
N ALA A 11 39.37 -30.75 -11.58
CA ALA A 11 40.07 -31.10 -10.35
C ALA A 11 39.10 -31.79 -9.39
N THR A 12 39.31 -33.10 -9.21
CA THR A 12 38.74 -33.92 -8.14
C THR A 12 39.37 -33.50 -6.81
N VAL A 13 38.54 -33.11 -5.84
CA VAL A 13 38.97 -32.92 -4.45
C VAL A 13 38.62 -34.16 -3.64
N ALA A 14 39.65 -34.79 -3.09
CA ALA A 14 39.57 -35.96 -2.22
C ALA A 14 39.04 -35.57 -0.83
N VAL A 15 38.25 -36.49 -0.27
CA VAL A 15 37.67 -36.46 1.07
C VAL A 15 38.75 -36.76 2.11
N ALA A 16 38.85 -35.94 3.15
CA ALA A 16 39.59 -36.26 4.37
C ALA A 16 38.78 -35.90 5.63
N GLY A 17 38.36 -36.95 6.35
CA GLY A 17 38.63 -37.10 7.78
C GLY A 17 38.06 -36.08 8.76
N SER A 18 36.96 -36.48 9.39
CA SER A 18 36.38 -36.02 10.66
C SER A 18 37.35 -35.49 11.72
N SER A 19 37.06 -34.29 12.25
CA SER A 19 37.36 -33.92 13.63
C SER A 19 36.15 -33.20 14.24
N SER A 20 35.61 -33.80 15.29
CA SER A 20 34.49 -33.30 16.09
C SER A 20 34.87 -31.98 16.76
N THR A 21 34.21 -30.90 16.38
CA THR A 21 34.24 -29.63 17.13
C THR A 21 32.88 -29.45 17.81
N THR A 22 32.92 -29.56 19.13
CA THR A 22 31.84 -29.22 20.05
C THR A 22 31.38 -27.78 19.83
N LEU A 23 30.06 -27.57 19.76
CA LEU A 23 29.44 -26.25 19.74
C LEU A 23 29.94 -25.39 20.92
N PRO A 24 30.21 -24.09 20.73
CA PRO A 24 30.41 -23.18 21.85
C PRO A 24 29.06 -22.98 22.55
N THR A 25 29.04 -23.35 23.82
CA THR A 25 28.01 -23.01 24.80
C THR A 25 27.75 -21.51 24.85
N ALA A 26 26.47 -21.15 24.99
CA ALA A 26 25.97 -19.79 25.15
C ALA A 26 26.79 -18.95 26.15
N PRO A 27 26.99 -17.64 25.93
CA PRO A 27 27.62 -16.82 26.94
C PRO A 27 26.68 -16.71 28.14
N ALA A 28 27.21 -17.05 29.31
CA ALA A 28 26.58 -16.85 30.59
C ALA A 28 26.27 -15.36 30.80
N SER A 29 25.16 -15.11 31.51
CA SER A 29 24.70 -13.80 31.96
C SER A 29 25.83 -12.95 32.56
N LEU A 30 26.20 -11.87 31.87
CA LEU A 30 27.04 -10.81 32.43
C LEU A 30 26.17 -9.86 33.27
N SER A 31 25.90 -10.26 34.52
CA SER A 31 25.59 -9.30 35.57
C SER A 31 26.89 -8.66 36.03
N THR A 32 27.34 -7.64 35.31
CA THR A 32 28.47 -6.81 35.74
C THR A 32 28.01 -5.36 35.75
N THR A 33 27.76 -4.82 36.94
CA THR A 33 27.64 -3.38 37.18
C THR A 33 28.97 -2.72 36.81
N ARG A 34 29.12 -2.36 35.53
CA ARG A 34 30.25 -1.58 35.04
C ARG A 34 30.02 -0.14 35.50
N SER A 35 30.75 0.30 36.52
CA SER A 35 30.73 1.70 36.93
C SER A 35 31.23 2.56 35.77
N VAL A 36 30.33 3.40 35.24
CA VAL A 36 30.65 4.40 34.22
C VAL A 36 31.71 5.34 34.81
N PRO A 37 32.85 5.58 34.12
CA PRO A 37 33.87 6.54 34.59
C PRO A 37 33.24 7.88 34.97
N LEU A 38 33.70 8.52 36.06
CA LEU A 38 33.07 9.74 36.59
C LEU A 38 32.99 10.89 35.57
N THR A 39 33.96 10.99 34.66
CA THR A 39 33.97 11.95 33.53
C THR A 39 32.88 11.65 32.51
N ASP A 40 32.63 10.38 32.23
CA ASP A 40 31.58 9.93 31.31
C ASP A 40 30.19 10.10 31.92
N ARG A 41 30.09 9.94 33.26
CA ARG A 41 28.84 10.17 34.00
C ARG A 41 28.41 11.64 33.98
N ALA A 42 29.34 12.58 34.18
CA ALA A 42 29.02 14.01 34.13
C ALA A 42 28.56 14.48 32.74
N ALA A 43 29.22 13.99 31.68
CA ALA A 43 28.81 14.26 30.30
C ALA A 43 27.42 13.68 30.00
N LEU A 44 27.17 12.44 30.43
CA LEU A 44 25.89 11.77 30.24
C LEU A 44 24.74 12.50 30.94
N ILE A 45 24.96 13.07 32.13
CA ILE A 45 23.97 13.90 32.83
C ILE A 45 23.61 15.15 32.01
N GLN A 46 24.62 15.82 31.44
CA GLN A 46 24.37 17.02 30.60
C GLN A 46 23.60 16.67 29.33
N GLU A 47 23.94 15.56 28.69
CA GLU A 47 23.23 15.10 27.50
C GLU A 47 21.79 14.65 27.81
N LEU A 48 21.58 13.96 28.92
CA LEU A 48 20.24 13.60 29.39
C LEU A 48 19.41 14.86 29.67
N ALA A 49 19.97 15.86 30.34
CA ALA A 49 19.30 17.14 30.58
C ALA A 49 18.93 17.83 29.25
N LYS A 50 19.85 17.84 28.28
CA LYS A 50 19.60 18.38 26.94
C LYS A 50 18.48 17.62 26.21
N TRP A 51 18.46 16.29 26.30
CA TRP A 51 17.40 15.48 25.73
C TRP A 51 16.05 15.75 26.40
N LYS A 52 16.00 15.85 27.74
CA LYS A 52 14.79 16.20 28.49
C LYS A 52 14.20 17.55 28.07
N ASP A 53 15.06 18.52 27.75
CA ASP A 53 14.67 19.84 27.24
C ASP A 53 14.31 19.85 25.74
N SER A 54 14.66 18.79 25.01
CA SER A 54 14.33 18.64 23.59
C SER A 54 12.82 18.43 23.39
N LYS A 55 12.37 18.52 22.13
CA LYS A 55 10.97 18.22 21.80
C LYS A 55 10.61 16.78 22.16
N ALA A 56 11.53 15.85 21.97
CA ALA A 56 11.33 14.44 22.28
C ALA A 56 11.20 14.20 23.79
N GLY A 57 12.08 14.80 24.60
CA GLY A 57 12.00 14.71 26.07
C GLY A 57 10.74 15.33 26.64
N LYS A 58 10.32 16.50 26.13
CA LYS A 58 9.05 17.15 26.53
C LYS A 58 7.83 16.32 26.12
N TYR A 59 7.86 15.75 24.92
CA TYR A 59 6.80 14.83 24.48
C TYR A 59 6.74 13.60 25.40
N ALA A 60 7.89 12.99 25.70
CA ALA A 60 7.98 11.86 26.62
C ALA A 60 7.41 12.20 28.01
N ALA A 61 7.68 13.41 28.52
CA ALA A 61 7.17 13.90 29.80
C ALA A 61 5.64 14.02 29.81
N ALA A 62 5.08 14.66 28.78
CA ALA A 62 3.65 14.89 28.66
C ALA A 62 2.83 13.61 28.51
N ASN A 63 3.49 12.53 28.06
CA ASN A 63 2.87 11.29 27.64
C ASN A 63 3.33 10.08 28.49
N GLY A 64 3.89 10.31 29.68
CA GLY A 64 4.20 9.25 30.63
C GLY A 64 5.29 8.26 30.19
N PHE A 65 6.11 8.61 29.20
CA PHE A 65 7.30 7.83 28.83
C PHE A 65 8.51 8.16 29.69
N LEU A 66 8.50 9.32 30.36
CA LEU A 66 9.34 9.50 31.53
C LEU A 66 8.68 8.73 32.67
N LYS A 67 9.45 7.87 33.36
CA LYS A 67 9.04 7.37 34.66
C LYS A 67 8.77 8.60 35.52
N LEU A 68 7.49 8.96 35.66
CA LEU A 68 7.05 10.18 36.33
C LEU A 68 7.71 10.19 37.70
N SER A 69 8.70 11.07 37.84
CA SER A 69 9.26 11.54 39.09
C SER A 69 8.17 12.30 39.87
N ARG A 70 7.13 11.58 40.30
CA ARG A 70 6.24 12.00 41.37
C ARG A 70 6.66 11.31 42.66
N LEU A 71 7.95 11.43 42.97
CA LEU A 71 8.66 11.22 44.24
C LEU A 71 10.14 11.19 43.86
N GLU A 72 10.80 12.35 43.87
CA GLU A 72 12.23 12.48 43.54
C GLU A 72 13.09 11.67 44.52
N SER A 73 13.38 10.41 44.18
CA SER A 73 14.39 9.61 44.87
C SER A 73 15.67 9.58 44.04
N ALA A 74 16.83 9.52 44.70
CA ALA A 74 18.11 9.36 44.01
C ALA A 74 18.15 8.10 43.12
N GLY A 75 17.33 7.08 43.43
CA GLY A 75 17.22 5.84 42.65
C GLY A 75 16.58 6.04 41.27
N ASP A 76 15.57 6.91 41.15
CA ASP A 76 14.88 7.14 39.88
C ASP A 76 15.77 7.91 38.90
N ALA A 77 16.54 8.89 39.40
CA ALA A 77 17.50 9.63 38.59
C ALA A 77 18.62 8.73 38.04
N GLU A 78 19.11 7.76 38.83
CA GLU A 78 20.10 6.79 38.33
C GLU A 78 19.50 5.83 37.30
N ALA A 79 18.24 5.42 37.46
CA ALA A 79 17.56 4.54 36.51
C ALA A 79 17.35 5.22 35.15
N GLU A 80 16.93 6.49 35.14
CA GLU A 80 16.83 7.28 33.91
C GLU A 80 18.19 7.46 33.23
N LEU A 81 19.24 7.74 34.01
CA LEU A 81 20.59 7.89 33.50
C LEU A 81 21.11 6.58 32.89
N ALA A 82 20.84 5.43 33.53
CA ALA A 82 21.19 4.12 33.02
C ALA A 82 20.45 3.76 31.73
N ALA A 83 19.14 4.00 31.66
CA ALA A 83 18.35 3.77 30.45
C ALA A 83 18.81 4.65 29.28
N PHE A 84 19.14 5.92 29.55
CA PHE A 84 19.70 6.80 28.54
C PHE A 84 21.08 6.34 28.05
N ALA A 85 21.93 5.85 28.95
CA ALA A 85 23.22 5.26 28.60
C ALA A 85 23.07 4.04 27.68
N GLU A 86 22.13 3.14 28.01
CA GLU A 86 21.81 1.96 27.19
C GLU A 86 21.35 2.38 25.80
N THR A 87 20.44 3.37 25.70
CA THR A 87 19.96 3.90 24.42
C THR A 87 21.10 4.48 23.61
N LYS A 88 22.00 5.29 24.20
CA LYS A 88 23.17 5.84 23.49
C LYS A 88 24.09 4.76 22.93
N ALA A 89 24.46 3.78 23.76
CA ALA A 89 25.31 2.68 23.34
C ALA A 89 24.65 1.85 22.22
N THR A 90 23.34 1.63 22.32
CA THR A 90 22.54 0.96 21.28
C THR A 90 22.55 1.75 19.98
N VAL A 91 22.29 3.06 20.03
CA VAL A 91 22.29 3.95 18.85
C VAL A 91 23.64 3.95 18.14
N GLU A 92 24.75 4.01 18.88
CA GLU A 92 26.10 3.95 18.32
C GLU A 92 26.33 2.62 17.59
N ALA A 93 26.00 1.49 18.22
CA ALA A 93 26.14 0.17 17.61
C ALA A 93 25.26 0.00 16.36
N LEU A 94 24.01 0.48 16.40
CA LEU A 94 23.09 0.39 15.26
C LEU A 94 23.57 1.22 14.07
N ASN A 95 24.05 2.45 14.29
CA ASN A 95 24.58 3.30 13.22
C ASN A 95 25.85 2.72 12.58
N GLN A 96 26.65 1.96 13.34
CA GLN A 96 27.79 1.23 12.78
C GLN A 96 27.36 -0.01 11.97
N GLN A 97 26.37 -0.75 12.47
CA GLN A 97 25.96 -2.03 11.89
C GLN A 97 25.02 -1.89 10.68
N TYR A 98 24.15 -0.87 10.66
CA TYR A 98 23.11 -0.66 9.66
C TYR A 98 23.23 0.72 9.00
N PRO A 99 24.26 0.95 8.17
CA PRO A 99 24.62 2.29 7.67
C PRO A 99 23.61 2.92 6.70
N LEU A 100 22.64 2.15 6.20
CA LEU A 100 21.56 2.68 5.36
C LEU A 100 20.39 3.27 6.17
N ALA A 101 20.39 3.09 7.49
CA ALA A 101 19.46 3.74 8.41
C ALA A 101 20.22 4.63 9.38
N ARG A 102 19.53 5.65 9.88
CA ARG A 102 20.02 6.52 10.94
C ARG A 102 19.17 6.31 12.18
N PHE A 103 19.86 6.11 13.30
CA PHE A 103 19.28 5.93 14.61
C PHE A 103 19.73 7.07 15.53
N SER A 104 18.84 7.49 16.43
CA SER A 104 19.09 8.64 17.30
C SER A 104 18.38 8.49 18.64
N THR A 105 18.93 9.16 19.65
CA THR A 105 18.30 9.34 20.96
C THR A 105 17.17 10.37 20.93
N GLU A 106 17.03 11.17 19.87
CA GLU A 106 15.97 12.18 19.72
C GLU A 106 14.60 11.56 19.38
N ASN A 107 14.17 10.63 20.22
CA ASN A 107 12.87 9.97 20.20
C ASN A 107 12.32 9.89 21.64
N PRO A 108 11.00 9.78 21.86
CA PRO A 108 10.44 9.81 23.21
C PRO A 108 10.67 8.53 24.03
N PHE A 109 11.22 7.47 23.42
CA PHE A 109 11.48 6.18 24.05
C PHE A 109 12.90 6.09 24.63
N ALA A 110 13.70 7.16 24.58
CA ALA A 110 15.11 7.11 24.96
C ALA A 110 15.37 6.71 26.43
N LEU A 111 14.37 6.85 27.31
CA LEU A 111 14.44 6.43 28.72
C LEU A 111 13.72 5.11 29.02
N LEU A 112 13.17 4.44 28.00
CA LEU A 112 12.78 3.04 28.15
C LEU A 112 14.03 2.20 27.90
N THR A 113 14.30 1.18 28.73
CA THR A 113 15.29 0.15 28.35
C THR A 113 14.81 -0.59 27.10
N ASN A 114 15.69 -1.36 26.44
CA ASN A 114 15.26 -2.14 25.27
C ASN A 114 14.16 -3.16 25.64
N ASP A 115 14.22 -3.73 26.84
CA ASP A 115 13.19 -4.64 27.36
C ASP A 115 11.87 -3.91 27.68
N GLU A 116 11.93 -2.74 28.33
CA GLU A 116 10.74 -1.92 28.60
C GLU A 116 10.05 -1.48 27.31
N PHE A 117 10.82 -1.10 26.29
CA PHE A 117 10.29 -0.79 24.96
C PHE A 117 9.63 -2.02 24.32
N ALA A 118 10.27 -3.19 24.38
CA ALA A 118 9.69 -4.42 23.85
C ALA A 118 8.37 -4.79 24.56
N THR A 119 8.29 -4.61 25.88
CA THR A 119 7.06 -4.78 26.67
C THR A 119 5.99 -3.76 26.27
N TRP A 120 6.38 -2.49 26.06
CA TRP A 120 5.48 -1.42 25.62
C TRP A 120 4.86 -1.71 24.23
N VAL A 121 5.67 -2.08 23.24
CA VAL A 121 5.17 -2.50 21.90
C VAL A 121 4.25 -3.72 22.02
N SER A 122 4.59 -4.64 22.92
CA SER A 122 3.79 -5.84 23.17
C SER A 122 2.51 -5.56 23.95
N GLY A 123 2.28 -4.34 24.46
CA GLY A 123 1.04 -3.97 25.17
C GLY A 123 0.70 -4.86 26.37
N GLY A 124 1.72 -5.42 27.05
CA GLY A 124 1.53 -6.33 28.19
C GLY A 124 0.99 -7.74 27.86
N ARG A 125 1.07 -8.18 26.59
CA ARG A 125 0.70 -9.53 26.18
C ARG A 125 1.63 -10.59 26.82
N ASP A 126 1.07 -11.52 27.59
CA ASP A 126 1.72 -12.83 27.79
C ASP A 126 1.84 -13.53 26.43
N LYS A 127 2.82 -14.43 26.27
CA LYS A 127 3.05 -15.25 25.08
C LYS A 127 1.92 -16.27 24.85
N VAL A 128 0.68 -15.83 24.78
CA VAL A 128 -0.45 -16.66 24.38
C VAL A 128 -0.26 -16.96 22.91
N GLN A 129 -0.06 -18.24 22.61
CA GLN A 129 0.00 -18.81 21.27
C GLN A 129 -1.23 -18.34 20.48
N ARG A 130 -1.06 -17.31 19.67
CA ARG A 130 -2.12 -16.89 18.75
C ARG A 130 -2.13 -17.88 17.60
N LYS A 131 -3.33 -18.39 17.26
CA LYS A 131 -3.50 -19.21 16.06
C LYS A 131 -3.18 -18.30 14.86
N VAL A 132 -2.02 -18.54 14.24
CA VAL A 132 -1.52 -17.74 13.12
C VAL A 132 -2.48 -17.90 11.94
N PRO A 133 -2.82 -16.82 11.20
CA PRO A 133 -3.63 -16.92 9.99
C PRO A 133 -3.06 -17.95 9.01
N GLU A 134 -3.95 -18.69 8.32
CA GLU A 134 -3.55 -19.75 7.38
C GLU A 134 -2.59 -19.23 6.29
N ALA A 135 -2.76 -17.98 5.83
CA ALA A 135 -1.89 -17.34 4.85
C ALA A 135 -0.41 -17.31 5.27
N SER A 136 -0.10 -17.23 6.58
CA SER A 136 1.29 -17.24 7.07
C SER A 136 1.98 -18.60 7.01
N THR A 137 1.25 -19.69 6.70
CA THR A 137 1.85 -21.03 6.56
C THR A 137 2.44 -21.27 5.18
N THR A 138 2.03 -20.50 4.17
CA THR A 138 2.60 -20.47 2.83
C THR A 138 3.78 -19.51 2.76
N GLN A 139 5.00 -20.03 2.91
CA GLN A 139 6.22 -19.24 2.71
C GLN A 139 6.56 -19.17 1.22
N SER A 140 6.19 -18.07 0.56
CA SER A 140 6.72 -17.72 -0.75
C SER A 140 8.19 -17.31 -0.59
N THR A 141 9.10 -17.99 -1.30
CA THR A 141 10.53 -17.64 -1.30
C THR A 141 10.86 -16.54 -2.31
N THR A 142 9.89 -16.15 -3.13
CA THR A 142 10.05 -15.19 -4.22
C THR A 142 10.26 -13.79 -3.67
N ALA A 143 11.44 -13.22 -3.95
CA ALA A 143 11.70 -11.82 -3.67
C ALA A 143 10.84 -10.93 -4.56
N SER A 144 10.46 -9.78 -4.02
CA SER A 144 9.80 -8.73 -4.79
C SER A 144 10.80 -8.06 -5.76
N ILE A 145 10.37 -7.86 -7.01
CA ILE A 145 11.22 -7.37 -8.11
C ILE A 145 10.56 -6.26 -8.95
N ALA A 146 9.39 -5.72 -8.55
CA ALA A 146 8.71 -4.78 -9.45
C ALA A 146 9.58 -3.54 -9.73
N PRO A 147 9.72 -3.18 -11.02
CA PRO A 147 10.34 -1.92 -11.40
C PRO A 147 9.36 -0.78 -11.09
N GLY A 148 9.82 0.25 -10.37
CA GLY A 148 9.04 1.47 -10.13
C GLY A 148 8.88 1.84 -8.66
N THR A 149 8.04 2.85 -8.42
CA THR A 149 7.74 3.40 -7.09
C THR A 149 6.23 3.62 -6.99
N VAL A 150 5.64 3.14 -5.89
CA VAL A 150 4.27 3.42 -5.47
C VAL A 150 4.34 4.15 -4.14
N ASP A 151 3.64 5.28 -4.01
CA ASP A 151 3.53 6.00 -2.74
C ASP A 151 2.13 6.61 -2.58
N TRP A 152 1.28 5.92 -1.81
CA TRP A 152 -0.08 6.33 -1.52
C TRP A 152 -0.17 7.54 -0.59
N THR A 153 0.91 7.94 0.09
CA THR A 153 0.87 9.08 1.03
C THR A 153 0.54 10.40 0.34
N MET A 154 0.77 10.48 -0.97
CA MET A 154 0.40 11.63 -1.80
C MET A 154 -1.04 11.54 -2.31
N SER A 155 -1.66 10.37 -2.36
CA SER A 155 -2.94 10.14 -3.04
C SER A 155 -4.16 10.85 -2.44
N GLY A 156 -4.03 11.49 -1.28
CA GLY A 156 -5.15 11.97 -0.46
C GLY A 156 -5.84 10.88 0.35
N CYS A 157 -5.64 9.61 0.00
CA CYS A 157 -6.31 8.47 0.62
C CYS A 157 -5.50 7.79 1.71
N VAL A 158 -4.48 8.46 2.26
CA VAL A 158 -3.80 8.00 3.47
C VAL A 158 -4.01 9.07 4.54
N ALA A 159 -4.75 8.74 5.60
CA ALA A 159 -4.98 9.66 6.70
C ALA A 159 -3.66 10.08 7.38
N SER A 160 -3.70 11.16 8.16
CA SER A 160 -2.55 11.59 8.96
C SER A 160 -2.10 10.48 9.92
N VAL A 161 -0.83 10.54 10.33
CA VAL A 161 -0.30 9.66 11.37
C VAL A 161 -1.06 9.92 12.68
N ARG A 162 -1.39 8.83 13.37
CA ARG A 162 -2.04 8.85 14.69
C ARG A 162 -1.12 8.18 15.71
N SER A 163 -1.45 8.34 16.99
CA SER A 163 -0.81 7.64 18.09
C SER A 163 -1.79 6.66 18.72
N GLN A 164 -1.36 5.43 18.95
CA GLN A 164 -2.10 4.42 19.72
C GLN A 164 -1.85 4.52 21.23
N GLY A 165 -0.82 5.30 21.62
CA GLY A 165 -0.31 5.39 22.98
C GLY A 165 0.13 4.04 23.58
N VAL A 166 -0.23 3.72 24.83
CA VAL A 166 0.20 2.51 25.56
C VAL A 166 -0.68 1.29 25.33
N CYS A 167 -1.82 1.46 24.66
CA CYS A 167 -2.74 0.37 24.36
C CYS A 167 -2.17 -0.49 23.20
N GLY A 168 -2.28 -1.82 23.30
CA GLY A 168 -1.93 -2.75 22.22
C GLY A 168 -2.94 -2.75 21.05
N SER A 169 -3.36 -1.58 20.59
CA SER A 169 -4.41 -1.35 19.60
C SER A 169 -3.92 -1.24 18.15
N CYS A 170 -2.64 -1.49 17.87
CA CYS A 170 -2.05 -1.42 16.53
C CYS A 170 -2.87 -2.13 15.43
N PHE A 171 -3.47 -3.29 15.75
CA PHE A 171 -4.32 -4.04 14.83
C PHE A 171 -5.56 -3.24 14.38
N ALA A 172 -6.19 -2.51 15.31
CA ALA A 172 -7.36 -1.68 15.04
C ALA A 172 -6.96 -0.44 14.22
N PHE A 173 -5.85 0.21 14.58
CA PHE A 173 -5.31 1.35 13.83
C PHE A 173 -4.95 0.97 12.39
N ALA A 174 -4.27 -0.16 12.18
CA ALA A 174 -3.89 -0.62 10.84
C ALA A 174 -5.11 -1.03 10.00
N ALA A 175 -6.07 -1.75 10.60
CA ALA A 175 -7.32 -2.11 9.92
C ALA A 175 -8.12 -0.87 9.53
N VAL A 176 -8.32 0.07 10.45
CA VAL A 176 -8.99 1.34 10.17
C VAL A 176 -8.29 2.10 9.08
N ALA A 177 -6.96 2.24 9.14
CA ALA A 177 -6.23 2.99 8.13
C ALA A 177 -6.32 2.33 6.74
N ALA A 178 -6.31 0.99 6.64
CA ALA A 178 -6.53 0.29 5.37
C ALA A 178 -7.97 0.48 4.85
N ALA A 179 -8.97 0.43 5.71
CA ALA A 179 -10.37 0.68 5.36
C ALA A 179 -10.64 2.14 4.96
N GLU A 180 -10.03 3.12 5.63
CA GLU A 180 -10.10 4.55 5.25
C GLU A 180 -9.54 4.77 3.85
N SER A 181 -8.39 4.16 3.55
CA SER A 181 -7.79 4.23 2.21
C SER A 181 -8.70 3.61 1.16
N ALA A 182 -9.19 2.39 1.42
CA ALA A 182 -10.12 1.69 0.56
C ALA A 182 -11.42 2.49 0.31
N TYR A 183 -11.98 3.08 1.36
CA TYR A 183 -13.15 3.95 1.28
C TYR A 183 -12.88 5.18 0.43
N CYS A 184 -11.79 5.90 0.72
CA CYS A 184 -11.41 7.09 -0.04
C CYS A 184 -11.20 6.79 -1.53
N LEU A 185 -10.59 5.66 -1.87
CA LEU A 185 -10.38 5.23 -3.25
C LEU A 185 -11.69 4.98 -4.01
N LEU A 186 -12.76 4.58 -3.31
CA LEU A 186 -14.08 4.31 -3.88
C LEU A 186 -15.09 5.46 -3.75
N HIS A 187 -14.70 6.56 -3.09
CA HIS A 187 -15.57 7.71 -2.81
C HIS A 187 -14.88 9.01 -3.20
N ASP A 188 -14.55 9.17 -4.48
CA ASP A 188 -14.04 10.42 -5.09
C ASP A 188 -12.80 11.01 -4.40
N ARG A 189 -11.93 10.16 -3.86
CA ARG A 189 -10.76 10.58 -3.07
C ARG A 189 -11.14 11.43 -1.84
N HIS A 190 -12.39 11.32 -1.36
CA HIS A 190 -12.85 11.95 -0.13
C HIS A 190 -12.45 11.12 1.09
N LEU A 191 -11.32 11.47 1.68
CA LEU A 191 -10.83 10.82 2.89
C LEU A 191 -11.78 11.08 4.07
N THR A 192 -12.39 10.01 4.57
CA THR A 192 -13.27 10.04 5.74
C THR A 192 -12.58 9.33 6.90
N PRO A 193 -12.17 10.04 7.97
CA PRO A 193 -11.56 9.42 9.15
C PRO A 193 -12.55 8.54 9.91
N PHE A 194 -12.21 7.27 10.11
CA PHE A 194 -12.97 6.29 10.89
C PHE A 194 -12.44 6.13 12.31
N SER A 195 -13.28 5.56 13.16
CA SER A 195 -12.99 5.33 14.58
C SER A 195 -12.21 4.03 14.81
N ASP A 196 -10.91 4.17 15.08
CA ASP A 196 -10.10 3.08 15.62
C ASP A 196 -10.57 2.64 17.03
N GLN A 197 -11.16 3.55 17.81
CA GLN A 197 -11.72 3.25 19.12
C GLN A 197 -12.92 2.31 19.06
N GLN A 198 -13.84 2.50 18.10
CA GLN A 198 -14.97 1.60 17.94
C GLN A 198 -14.48 0.19 17.58
N VAL A 199 -13.53 0.09 16.64
CA VAL A 199 -12.94 -1.21 16.27
C VAL A 199 -12.23 -1.85 17.47
N LEU A 200 -11.52 -1.07 18.28
CA LEU A 200 -10.87 -1.53 19.51
C LEU A 200 -11.88 -2.02 20.57
N SER A 201 -12.99 -1.32 20.75
CA SER A 201 -13.93 -1.54 21.87
C SER A 201 -15.01 -2.57 21.53
N CYS A 202 -15.50 -2.55 20.29
CA CYS A 202 -16.65 -3.32 19.81
C CYS A 202 -16.28 -4.40 18.80
N GLY A 203 -15.12 -4.26 18.13
CA GLY A 203 -14.65 -5.19 17.13
C GLY A 203 -14.04 -6.46 17.72
N PRO A 204 -13.57 -7.37 16.85
CA PRO A 204 -12.92 -8.59 17.27
C PRO A 204 -11.55 -8.31 17.90
N GLY A 205 -11.12 -9.21 18.79
CA GLY A 205 -9.89 -9.07 19.55
C GLY A 205 -10.17 -8.85 21.04
N ASN A 206 -9.11 -8.57 21.79
CA ASN A 206 -9.16 -8.46 23.25
C ASN A 206 -8.80 -7.03 23.72
N GLY A 207 -9.30 -6.02 23.01
CA GLY A 207 -8.99 -4.63 23.29
C GLY A 207 -7.48 -4.37 23.25
N CYS A 208 -6.93 -3.78 24.32
CA CYS A 208 -5.50 -3.48 24.43
C CYS A 208 -4.59 -4.71 24.58
N MET A 209 -5.13 -5.92 24.79
CA MET A 209 -4.37 -7.18 24.68
C MET A 209 -4.16 -7.61 23.21
N GLY A 210 -4.68 -6.81 22.28
CA GLY A 210 -4.50 -6.92 20.85
C GLY A 210 -5.53 -7.79 20.15
N GLY A 211 -5.40 -7.82 18.83
CA GLY A 211 -6.28 -8.54 17.92
C GLY A 211 -5.58 -8.73 16.57
N TRP A 212 -6.38 -8.92 15.53
CA TRP A 212 -5.92 -9.14 14.17
C TRP A 212 -6.61 -8.16 13.20
N SER A 213 -5.83 -7.65 12.24
CA SER A 213 -6.30 -6.65 11.29
C SER A 213 -7.29 -7.23 10.28
N ASP A 214 -7.09 -8.47 9.81
CA ASP A 214 -8.01 -9.19 8.91
C ASP A 214 -9.41 -9.37 9.52
N GLN A 215 -9.48 -9.82 10.78
CA GLN A 215 -10.74 -9.98 11.51
C GLN A 215 -11.41 -8.62 11.72
N SER A 216 -10.64 -7.59 12.04
CA SER A 216 -11.16 -6.24 12.23
C SER A 216 -11.74 -5.68 10.93
N LEU A 217 -11.04 -5.86 9.81
CA LEU A 217 -11.51 -5.48 8.47
C LEU A 217 -12.80 -6.22 8.09
N ALA A 218 -12.91 -7.53 8.38
CA ALA A 218 -14.10 -8.33 8.10
C ALA A 218 -15.29 -7.93 9.00
N TRP A 219 -15.02 -7.56 10.25
CA TRP A 219 -16.03 -7.00 11.15
C TRP A 219 -16.56 -5.67 10.61
N MET A 220 -15.68 -4.77 10.16
CA MET A 220 -16.07 -3.51 9.53
C MET A 220 -16.90 -3.75 8.25
N ALA A 221 -16.57 -4.76 7.43
CA ALA A 221 -17.34 -5.12 6.24
C ALA A 221 -18.80 -5.50 6.58
N SER A 222 -19.01 -6.20 7.69
CA SER A 222 -20.33 -6.71 8.10
C SER A 222 -21.15 -5.73 8.95
N HIS A 223 -20.51 -4.87 9.73
CA HIS A 223 -21.17 -3.98 10.70
C HIS A 223 -21.12 -2.50 10.31
N GLY A 224 -20.28 -2.13 9.34
CA GLY A 224 -19.89 -0.75 9.10
C GLY A 224 -18.99 -0.21 10.22
N VAL A 225 -18.64 1.08 10.14
CA VAL A 225 -17.81 1.75 11.15
C VAL A 225 -18.24 3.20 11.37
N CYS A 226 -18.11 3.69 12.60
CA CYS A 226 -18.29 5.10 12.93
C CYS A 226 -17.19 5.97 12.32
N THR A 227 -17.51 7.23 12.09
CA THR A 227 -16.45 8.24 11.92
C THR A 227 -15.69 8.46 13.23
N GLY A 228 -14.42 8.84 13.14
CA GLY A 228 -13.63 9.20 14.32
C GLY A 228 -14.20 10.39 15.09
N ALA A 229 -14.95 11.28 14.42
CA ALA A 229 -15.65 12.38 15.08
C ALA A 229 -16.85 11.90 15.93
N SER A 230 -17.60 10.92 15.43
CA SER A 230 -18.76 10.35 16.15
C SER A 230 -18.38 9.35 17.25
N TYR A 231 -17.19 8.77 17.18
CA TYR A 231 -16.65 7.88 18.22
C TYR A 231 -15.15 8.16 18.39
N PRO A 232 -14.78 9.21 19.15
CA PRO A 232 -13.39 9.62 19.31
C PRO A 232 -12.51 8.58 20.01
N HIS A 233 -11.20 8.64 19.74
CA HIS A 233 -10.21 7.86 20.47
C HIS A 233 -10.06 8.36 21.92
N THR A 234 -10.07 7.44 22.87
CA THR A 234 -9.96 7.73 24.31
C THR A 234 -8.96 6.84 25.03
N ASN A 235 -8.32 5.90 24.33
CA ASN A 235 -7.49 4.84 24.93
C ASN A 235 -5.98 5.10 24.88
N ASP A 236 -5.53 6.31 24.55
CA ASP A 236 -4.11 6.64 24.39
C ASP A 236 -3.26 6.21 25.60
N TRP A 237 -3.73 6.45 26.82
CA TRP A 237 -2.96 6.20 28.05
C TRP A 237 -3.61 5.16 28.98
N ASN A 238 -4.41 4.25 28.42
CA ASN A 238 -5.07 3.20 29.17
C ASN A 238 -4.80 1.82 28.54
N THR A 239 -4.28 0.90 29.35
CA THR A 239 -4.00 -0.50 28.97
C THR A 239 -5.23 -1.40 29.00
N THR A 240 -6.39 -0.88 29.39
CA THR A 240 -7.69 -1.55 29.30
C THR A 240 -8.57 -0.81 28.31
N ALA A 241 -9.11 -1.52 27.32
CA ALA A 241 -10.01 -0.92 26.34
C ALA A 241 -11.26 -0.36 27.01
N ALA A 242 -11.71 0.82 26.56
CA ALA A 242 -13.01 1.35 26.94
C ALA A 242 -14.13 0.38 26.53
N ALA A 243 -15.26 0.43 27.24
CA ALA A 243 -16.41 -0.39 26.91
C ALA A 243 -16.95 -0.05 25.51
N CYS A 244 -17.48 -1.05 24.81
CA CYS A 244 -18.19 -0.83 23.56
C CYS A 244 -19.48 -0.01 23.79
N ILE A 245 -19.64 1.10 23.08
CA ILE A 245 -20.85 1.94 23.09
C ILE A 245 -21.43 2.02 21.67
N PRO A 246 -22.51 1.30 21.33
CA PRO A 246 -23.01 1.21 19.97
C PRO A 246 -23.95 2.37 19.59
N GLU A 247 -23.52 3.63 19.79
CA GLU A 247 -24.40 4.81 19.67
C GLU A 247 -24.12 5.72 18.46
N CYS A 248 -23.40 5.24 17.45
CA CYS A 248 -23.14 6.02 16.23
C CYS A 248 -23.95 5.52 15.03
N LYS A 249 -24.14 6.41 14.04
CA LYS A 249 -24.55 6.00 12.70
C LYS A 249 -23.33 5.45 11.94
N ALA A 250 -23.18 4.13 11.93
CA ALA A 250 -22.11 3.47 11.21
C ALA A 250 -22.24 3.68 9.69
N LEU A 251 -21.12 3.90 9.03
CA LEU A 251 -21.01 3.95 7.57
C LEU A 251 -20.79 2.53 7.05
N SER A 252 -21.59 2.12 6.07
CA SER A 252 -21.40 0.85 5.38
C SER A 252 -20.08 0.85 4.60
N MET A 253 -19.37 -0.28 4.64
CA MET A 253 -18.12 -0.41 3.91
C MET A 253 -18.35 -0.76 2.44
N PRO A 254 -17.53 -0.21 1.52
CA PRO A 254 -17.65 -0.45 0.09
C PRO A 254 -16.92 -1.75 -0.33
N TYR A 255 -16.72 -2.66 0.62
CA TYR A 255 -16.14 -3.98 0.42
C TYR A 255 -16.85 -4.99 1.33
N SER A 256 -17.02 -6.22 0.84
CA SER A 256 -17.58 -7.35 1.59
C SER A 256 -16.53 -8.41 1.93
N SER A 257 -15.38 -8.37 1.27
CA SER A 257 -14.32 -9.38 1.36
C SER A 257 -12.99 -8.76 1.82
N VAL A 258 -12.18 -9.57 2.51
CA VAL A 258 -10.83 -9.22 2.97
C VAL A 258 -9.88 -10.27 2.43
N ALA A 259 -8.78 -9.82 1.81
CA ALA A 259 -7.72 -10.69 1.35
C ALA A 259 -6.60 -10.73 2.40
N SER A 260 -5.99 -11.90 2.56
CA SER A 260 -4.77 -12.10 3.32
C SER A 260 -3.70 -12.67 2.42
N VAL A 261 -2.50 -12.09 2.44
CA VAL A 261 -1.37 -12.46 1.59
C VAL A 261 -0.12 -12.69 2.41
N ALA A 262 0.79 -13.51 1.86
CA ALA A 262 2.12 -13.75 2.38
C ALA A 262 3.12 -13.84 1.21
N GLY A 263 4.36 -13.43 1.46
CA GLY A 263 5.40 -13.24 0.45
C GLY A 263 5.60 -11.77 0.07
N GLU A 264 6.85 -11.39 -0.25
CA GLU A 264 7.14 -10.01 -0.66
C GLU A 264 6.50 -9.68 -1.99
N HIS A 265 6.42 -10.64 -2.92
CA HIS A 265 5.79 -10.44 -4.22
C HIS A 265 4.29 -10.14 -4.09
N GLU A 266 3.59 -10.90 -3.27
CA GLU A 266 2.16 -10.76 -3.02
C GLU A 266 1.85 -9.48 -2.23
N LEU A 267 2.71 -9.12 -1.26
CA LEU A 267 2.63 -7.83 -0.57
C LEU A 267 2.86 -6.65 -1.52
N GLU A 268 3.86 -6.73 -2.39
CA GLU A 268 4.13 -5.72 -3.42
C GLU A 268 2.92 -5.56 -4.36
N ALA A 269 2.38 -6.66 -4.86
CA ALA A 269 1.20 -6.66 -5.72
C ALA A 269 -0.01 -6.03 -5.03
N ALA A 270 -0.23 -6.34 -3.74
CA ALA A 270 -1.32 -5.73 -2.97
C ALA A 270 -1.11 -4.22 -2.74
N ILE A 271 0.10 -3.81 -2.35
CA ILE A 271 0.44 -2.39 -2.17
C ILE A 271 0.33 -1.61 -3.48
N ALA A 272 0.60 -2.23 -4.63
CA ALA A 272 0.42 -1.57 -5.92
C ALA A 272 -1.04 -1.15 -6.18
N LEU A 273 -2.01 -1.83 -5.55
CA LEU A 273 -3.44 -1.57 -5.72
C LEU A 273 -3.98 -0.57 -4.68
N GLN A 274 -3.53 -0.69 -3.44
CA GLN A 274 -4.04 0.11 -2.32
C GLN A 274 -3.13 0.00 -1.09
N PRO A 275 -3.30 0.84 -0.07
CA PRO A 275 -2.69 0.62 1.23
C PRO A 275 -3.16 -0.68 1.92
N VAL A 276 -2.24 -1.38 2.58
CA VAL A 276 -2.43 -2.75 3.13
C VAL A 276 -2.03 -2.78 4.60
N ALA A 277 -2.77 -3.47 5.49
CA ALA A 277 -2.32 -3.71 6.85
C ALA A 277 -1.26 -4.83 6.88
N VAL A 278 -0.08 -4.57 7.44
CA VAL A 278 1.09 -5.48 7.39
C VAL A 278 1.54 -5.80 8.80
N ASP A 279 1.67 -7.09 9.11
CA ASP A 279 2.22 -7.55 10.38
C ASP A 279 3.76 -7.51 10.34
N ILE A 280 4.37 -6.93 11.38
CA ILE A 280 5.82 -6.79 11.50
C ILE A 280 6.29 -7.08 12.93
N SER A 281 7.59 -7.34 13.08
CA SER A 281 8.27 -7.34 14.38
C SER A 281 8.85 -5.97 14.68
N ALA A 282 8.27 -5.27 15.66
CA ALA A 282 8.67 -3.91 16.03
C ALA A 282 9.26 -3.77 17.45
N THR A 283 9.46 -4.87 18.18
CA THR A 283 10.02 -4.85 19.55
C THR A 283 11.53 -4.61 19.61
N SER A 284 12.23 -4.71 18.48
CA SER A 284 13.69 -4.66 18.43
C SER A 284 14.24 -3.23 18.53
N PRO A 285 15.49 -3.03 19.00
CA PRO A 285 16.06 -1.70 19.20
C PRO A 285 16.19 -0.86 17.93
N VAL A 286 16.21 -1.48 16.74
CA VAL A 286 16.15 -0.77 15.46
C VAL A 286 14.86 0.05 15.34
N PHE A 287 13.72 -0.45 15.77
CA PHE A 287 12.46 0.30 15.75
C PHE A 287 12.42 1.36 16.84
N LYS A 288 12.87 1.05 18.06
CA LYS A 288 12.91 2.01 19.17
C LYS A 288 13.60 3.32 18.76
N ASN A 289 14.72 3.21 18.05
CA ASN A 289 15.63 4.33 17.83
C ASN A 289 15.65 4.85 16.38
N TYR A 290 14.78 4.35 15.51
CA TYR A 290 14.75 4.74 14.09
C TYR A 290 14.42 6.23 13.92
N GLU A 291 15.29 6.96 13.19
CA GLU A 291 15.09 8.36 12.81
C GLU A 291 14.78 8.47 11.31
N SER A 292 15.56 7.81 10.46
CA SER A 292 15.39 7.87 8.99
C SER A 292 16.20 6.79 8.27
N GLY A 293 16.05 6.71 6.94
CA GLY A 293 16.79 5.78 6.07
C GLY A 293 16.08 4.43 5.94
N ILE A 294 16.79 3.41 5.48
CA ILE A 294 16.23 2.08 5.20
C ILE A 294 16.78 1.06 6.21
N ILE A 295 15.88 0.50 7.03
CA ILE A 295 16.23 -0.60 7.93
C ILE A 295 16.44 -1.86 7.07
N THR A 296 17.64 -2.43 7.14
CA THR A 296 18.03 -3.65 6.38
C THR A 296 18.06 -4.92 7.25
N GLY A 297 17.85 -4.79 8.56
CA GLY A 297 17.88 -5.91 9.51
C GLY A 297 17.83 -5.46 10.96
N GLY A 298 18.33 -6.31 11.88
CA GLY A 298 18.41 -5.99 13.32
C GLY A 298 17.10 -6.15 14.08
N CYS A 299 16.15 -6.87 13.47
CA CYS A 299 14.83 -7.14 14.00
C CYS A 299 14.55 -8.65 14.04
N ASN A 300 13.70 -9.07 14.97
CA ASN A 300 13.12 -10.41 14.95
C ASN A 300 12.17 -10.56 13.75
N VAL A 301 11.67 -11.78 13.53
CA VAL A 301 10.72 -12.08 12.45
C VAL A 301 9.35 -12.51 12.96
N ASP A 302 9.19 -12.70 14.27
CA ASP A 302 7.90 -12.99 14.89
C ASP A 302 7.13 -11.68 15.10
N PHE A 303 6.10 -11.50 14.29
CA PHE A 303 5.32 -10.28 14.29
C PHE A 303 4.67 -10.06 15.67
N ASN A 304 4.72 -8.82 16.10
CA ASN A 304 4.15 -8.35 17.36
C ASN A 304 3.45 -7.00 17.19
N HIS A 305 3.49 -6.41 16.00
CA HIS A 305 2.94 -5.11 15.71
C HIS A 305 2.32 -5.11 14.31
N VAL A 306 1.38 -4.20 14.06
CA VAL A 306 0.70 -4.06 12.76
C VAL A 306 0.85 -2.62 12.30
N VAL A 307 1.25 -2.43 11.04
CA VAL A 307 1.44 -1.13 10.39
C VAL A 307 0.65 -1.08 9.09
N LEU A 308 0.58 0.08 8.43
CA LEU A 308 -0.02 0.20 7.10
C LEU A 308 1.08 0.31 6.03
N GLY A 309 1.19 -0.66 5.13
CA GLY A 309 1.97 -0.54 3.90
C GLY A 309 1.34 0.46 2.95
N VAL A 310 2.07 1.55 2.68
CA VAL A 310 1.60 2.69 1.89
C VAL A 310 2.38 2.87 0.60
N GLY A 311 3.34 1.99 0.31
CA GLY A 311 4.13 2.11 -0.90
C GLY A 311 5.39 1.24 -0.90
N TYR A 312 6.10 1.31 -2.00
CA TYR A 312 7.43 0.77 -2.18
C TYR A 312 8.19 1.64 -3.18
N GLY A 313 9.52 1.60 -3.12
CA GLY A 313 10.35 2.37 -4.04
C GLY A 313 11.77 1.86 -4.07
N VAL A 314 12.66 2.65 -4.67
CA VAL A 314 14.09 2.37 -4.74
C VAL A 314 14.85 3.65 -4.35
N ALA A 315 15.81 3.51 -3.44
CA ALA A 315 16.81 4.53 -3.14
C ALA A 315 18.20 3.88 -3.18
N GLU A 316 18.95 3.88 -2.07
CA GLU A 316 20.19 3.11 -1.94
C GLU A 316 19.96 1.61 -2.14
N VAL A 317 18.81 1.13 -1.65
CA VAL A 317 18.26 -0.21 -1.88
C VAL A 317 16.74 -0.12 -2.11
N PRO A 318 16.11 -1.15 -2.72
CA PRO A 318 14.65 -1.25 -2.75
C PRO A 318 14.07 -1.28 -1.35
N TYR A 319 12.92 -0.63 -1.15
CA TYR A 319 12.24 -0.58 0.14
C TYR A 319 10.72 -0.68 0.02
N PHE A 320 10.09 -1.19 1.07
CA PHE A 320 8.68 -0.95 1.40
C PHE A 320 8.58 0.25 2.34
N LYS A 321 7.55 1.08 2.18
CA LYS A 321 7.23 2.22 3.04
C LYS A 321 6.00 1.89 3.88
N MET A 322 6.17 1.96 5.20
CA MET A 322 5.11 1.66 6.17
C MET A 322 4.76 2.90 6.98
N LYS A 323 3.47 3.11 7.25
CA LYS A 323 2.93 4.10 8.18
C LYS A 323 2.72 3.44 9.54
N ASN A 324 3.30 4.01 10.58
CA ASN A 324 3.19 3.53 11.95
C ASN A 324 2.07 4.27 12.72
N SER A 325 1.76 3.78 13.91
CA SER A 325 0.75 4.32 14.84
C SER A 325 1.37 4.84 16.14
N TRP A 326 2.61 5.32 16.09
CA TRP A 326 3.35 5.86 17.23
C TRP A 326 3.55 7.37 17.13
N GLY A 327 2.64 8.08 16.45
CA GLY A 327 2.75 9.53 16.25
C GLY A 327 3.79 9.94 15.21
N ASP A 328 3.76 11.22 14.85
CA ASP A 328 4.61 11.82 13.82
C ASP A 328 6.01 12.20 14.31
N TRP A 329 6.28 12.08 15.61
CA TRP A 329 7.60 12.29 16.21
C TRP A 329 8.57 11.11 16.01
N TRP A 330 8.05 9.94 15.62
CA TRP A 330 8.85 8.73 15.45
C TRP A 330 9.19 8.50 13.97
N GLY A 331 10.43 8.11 13.69
CA GLY A 331 10.89 7.84 12.33
C GLY A 331 10.72 9.03 11.38
N GLU A 332 10.38 8.73 10.13
CA GLU A 332 10.27 9.73 9.04
C GLU A 332 8.90 10.40 9.06
N GLY A 333 8.59 11.13 10.15
CA GLY A 333 7.27 11.76 10.33
C GLY A 333 6.17 10.73 10.60
N GLY A 334 6.48 9.66 11.31
CA GLY A 334 5.59 8.53 11.59
C GLY A 334 5.69 7.35 10.61
N PHE A 335 6.63 7.40 9.67
CA PHE A 335 6.85 6.36 8.66
C PHE A 335 8.19 5.67 8.86
N VAL A 336 8.30 4.46 8.29
CA VAL A 336 9.54 3.69 8.23
C VAL A 336 9.72 3.04 6.87
N ARG A 337 10.96 2.97 6.41
CA ARG A 337 11.35 2.23 5.21
C ARG A 337 12.09 0.95 5.60
N LEU A 338 11.57 -0.18 5.13
CA LEU A 338 12.14 -1.51 5.37
C LEU A 338 12.66 -2.07 4.05
N GLN A 339 13.84 -2.68 4.04
CA GLN A 339 14.44 -3.22 2.83
C GLN A 339 13.50 -4.25 2.17
N ARG A 340 13.31 -4.10 0.86
CA ARG A 340 12.52 -4.95 -0.02
C ARG A 340 13.45 -5.78 -0.91
N GLY A 341 12.97 -6.94 -1.34
CA GLY A 341 13.70 -7.81 -2.28
C GLY A 341 14.66 -8.76 -1.58
N VAL A 342 14.46 -8.99 -0.28
CA VAL A 342 15.26 -9.96 0.51
C VAL A 342 14.68 -11.38 0.44
N GLY A 343 13.44 -11.53 -0.03
CA GLY A 343 12.73 -12.81 -0.10
C GLY A 343 12.37 -13.40 1.27
N GLY A 344 11.97 -14.68 1.27
CA GLY A 344 11.63 -15.42 2.49
C GLY A 344 10.56 -14.73 3.33
N VAL A 345 10.87 -14.49 4.61
CA VAL A 345 9.93 -13.81 5.54
C VAL A 345 9.95 -12.28 5.44
N GLY A 346 10.77 -11.71 4.54
CA GLY A 346 10.96 -10.27 4.41
C GLY A 346 11.68 -9.63 5.59
N THR A 347 12.11 -8.39 5.42
CA THR A 347 12.75 -7.62 6.50
C THR A 347 11.79 -7.48 7.69
N CYS A 348 12.24 -7.84 8.89
CA CYS A 348 11.44 -7.79 10.12
C CYS A 348 10.12 -8.60 10.09
N GLY A 349 10.06 -9.65 9.25
CA GLY A 349 8.89 -10.51 9.13
C GLY A 349 7.75 -9.94 8.28
N LEU A 350 7.95 -8.81 7.59
CA LEU A 350 6.90 -8.09 6.85
C LEU A 350 6.18 -8.93 5.77
N ALA A 351 6.81 -9.99 5.29
CA ALA A 351 6.24 -10.85 4.25
C ALA A 351 5.47 -12.04 4.83
N ARG A 352 5.32 -12.16 6.16
CA ARG A 352 4.64 -13.31 6.78
C ARG A 352 3.12 -13.19 6.77
N HIS A 353 2.59 -11.97 6.83
CA HIS A 353 1.16 -11.74 6.81
C HIS A 353 0.85 -10.26 6.51
N ALA A 354 -0.07 -10.05 5.58
CA ALA A 354 -0.68 -8.77 5.33
C ALA A 354 -2.14 -8.97 4.94
N ALA A 355 -3.00 -8.02 5.30
CA ALA A 355 -4.43 -8.07 5.04
C ALA A 355 -4.95 -6.74 4.53
N TYR A 356 -5.93 -6.78 3.63
CA TYR A 356 -6.52 -5.58 3.05
C TYR A 356 -7.96 -5.81 2.59
N PRO A 357 -8.81 -4.75 2.62
CA PRO A 357 -10.10 -4.78 1.94
C PRO A 357 -9.96 -5.15 0.48
N VAL A 358 -10.74 -6.11 0.00
CA VAL A 358 -10.85 -6.39 -1.45
C VAL A 358 -11.78 -5.33 -2.03
N VAL A 359 -11.26 -4.11 -2.19
CA VAL A 359 -11.89 -3.05 -2.99
C VAL A 359 -11.40 -3.08 -4.43
N PHE A 360 -10.23 -3.69 -4.62
CA PHE A 360 -9.79 -4.11 -5.93
C PHE A 360 -10.15 -5.56 -6.15
N PRO A 361 -10.74 -5.83 -7.30
CA PRO A 361 -10.74 -4.94 -8.46
C PRO A 361 -11.87 -3.92 -8.39
N MET A 362 -11.57 -2.62 -8.59
CA MET A 362 -12.60 -1.58 -8.58
C MET A 362 -13.72 -2.04 -9.52
N PRO A 363 -14.97 -2.11 -9.05
CA PRO A 363 -16.05 -2.59 -9.88
C PRO A 363 -16.12 -1.78 -11.17
N PHE A 364 -15.98 -2.45 -12.30
CA PHE A 364 -16.08 -1.87 -13.62
C PHE A 364 -17.24 -2.50 -14.37
N ASN A 365 -17.82 -1.78 -15.33
CA ASN A 365 -18.66 -2.38 -16.34
C ASN A 365 -17.78 -2.96 -17.45
N LEU A 366 -18.12 -4.13 -17.98
CA LEU A 366 -17.61 -4.57 -19.27
C LEU A 366 -18.45 -3.88 -20.36
N VAL A 367 -17.83 -3.02 -21.15
CA VAL A 367 -18.49 -2.12 -22.11
C VAL A 367 -18.12 -2.53 -23.53
N THR A 368 -19.13 -2.74 -24.37
CA THR A 368 -18.96 -3.06 -25.79
C THR A 368 -18.63 -1.79 -26.61
N PHE A 369 -18.21 -1.97 -27.87
CA PHE A 369 -17.96 -0.87 -28.80
C PHE A 369 -19.16 0.08 -28.98
N ARG A 370 -20.39 -0.45 -28.81
CA ARG A 370 -21.64 0.32 -28.94
C ARG A 370 -22.08 1.00 -27.64
N GLY A 371 -21.29 0.89 -26.57
CA GLY A 371 -21.59 1.52 -25.28
C GLY A 371 -22.64 0.80 -24.42
N VAL A 372 -23.07 -0.41 -24.81
CA VAL A 372 -23.89 -1.28 -23.95
C VAL A 372 -23.00 -2.08 -23.01
N VAL A 373 -23.52 -2.42 -21.83
CA VAL A 373 -22.78 -3.08 -20.75
C VAL A 373 -23.17 -4.56 -20.64
N ILE A 374 -22.19 -5.40 -20.32
CA ILE A 374 -22.41 -6.83 -20.03
C ILE A 374 -22.88 -6.98 -18.59
N SER A 375 -23.91 -7.80 -18.39
CA SER A 375 -24.55 -8.10 -17.12
C SER A 375 -24.78 -9.59 -16.96
N GLU A 376 -24.79 -10.06 -15.73
CA GLU A 376 -25.14 -11.44 -15.37
C GLU A 376 -26.64 -11.58 -15.02
N TYR A 377 -27.22 -12.71 -15.39
CA TYR A 377 -28.54 -13.12 -14.92
C TYR A 377 -28.71 -14.65 -14.93
N TYR A 378 -28.85 -15.25 -13.74
CA TYR A 378 -28.91 -16.71 -13.53
C TYR A 378 -27.78 -17.45 -14.26
N SER A 379 -26.54 -17.03 -13.99
CA SER A 379 -25.30 -17.52 -14.58
C SER A 379 -25.11 -17.24 -16.07
N ASN A 380 -26.10 -16.69 -16.78
CA ASN A 380 -25.97 -16.30 -18.18
C ASN A 380 -25.53 -14.85 -18.30
N LEU A 381 -25.00 -14.48 -19.48
CA LEU A 381 -24.49 -13.14 -19.76
C LEU A 381 -25.31 -12.44 -20.84
N PHE A 382 -25.58 -11.15 -20.62
CA PHE A 382 -26.41 -10.32 -21.48
C PHE A 382 -25.77 -8.95 -21.67
N ALA A 383 -25.80 -8.40 -22.88
CA ALA A 383 -25.32 -7.05 -23.16
C ALA A 383 -26.49 -6.10 -23.50
N SER A 384 -26.70 -5.09 -22.65
CA SER A 384 -27.82 -4.15 -22.77
C SER A 384 -27.48 -2.75 -22.27
N ALA A 385 -28.40 -1.78 -22.41
CA ALA A 385 -28.20 -0.44 -21.88
C ALA A 385 -28.01 -0.48 -20.36
N LYS A 386 -27.06 0.32 -19.85
CA LYS A 386 -26.71 0.39 -18.43
C LYS A 386 -27.92 0.73 -17.56
N GLN A 387 -28.16 -0.07 -16.54
CA GLN A 387 -29.25 0.06 -15.57
C GLN A 387 -28.76 0.41 -14.15
N GLY A 388 -27.45 0.32 -13.89
CA GLY A 388 -26.86 0.61 -12.57
C GLY A 388 -27.04 -0.54 -11.57
N SER A 389 -27.20 -1.76 -12.06
CA SER A 389 -27.37 -2.97 -11.23
C SER A 389 -26.00 -3.55 -10.82
N VAL A 390 -25.96 -4.20 -9.65
CA VAL A 390 -24.78 -4.97 -9.21
C VAL A 390 -24.41 -6.11 -10.17
N ASN A 391 -25.36 -6.58 -11.00
CA ASN A 391 -25.12 -7.58 -12.03
C ASN A 391 -24.27 -7.05 -13.20
N GLU A 392 -24.16 -5.73 -13.35
CA GLU A 392 -23.36 -5.07 -14.39
C GLU A 392 -21.94 -4.77 -13.93
N LEU A 393 -21.68 -4.96 -12.63
CA LEU A 393 -20.41 -4.67 -12.00
C LEU A 393 -19.55 -5.92 -12.03
N TRP A 394 -18.33 -5.76 -12.50
CA TRP A 394 -17.34 -6.81 -12.65
C TRP A 394 -16.07 -6.39 -11.95
N THR A 395 -15.30 -7.36 -11.52
CA THR A 395 -14.00 -7.14 -10.93
C THR A 395 -12.99 -8.08 -11.60
N TYR A 396 -11.74 -7.66 -11.78
CA TYR A 396 -10.62 -8.48 -12.27
C TYR A 396 -9.42 -8.64 -11.31
N ASP A 397 -9.22 -9.84 -10.77
CA ASP A 397 -8.03 -10.16 -9.96
C ASP A 397 -6.87 -10.54 -10.88
N ALA A 398 -5.78 -9.75 -10.87
CA ALA A 398 -4.63 -9.98 -11.74
C ALA A 398 -3.78 -11.21 -11.36
N ILE A 399 -3.85 -11.66 -10.10
CA ILE A 399 -3.09 -12.82 -9.61
C ILE A 399 -3.81 -14.10 -10.05
N THR A 400 -5.09 -14.24 -9.71
CA THR A 400 -5.88 -15.43 -10.08
C THR A 400 -6.36 -15.38 -11.53
N ARG A 401 -6.35 -14.19 -12.15
CA ARG A 401 -6.89 -13.89 -13.48
C ARG A 401 -8.40 -14.07 -13.59
N HIS A 402 -9.11 -14.04 -12.47
CA HIS A 402 -10.55 -14.14 -12.45
C HIS A 402 -11.22 -12.81 -12.82
N ILE A 403 -12.25 -12.87 -13.67
CA ILE A 403 -13.22 -11.79 -13.81
C ILE A 403 -14.47 -12.21 -13.03
N THR A 404 -14.81 -11.51 -11.94
CA THR A 404 -15.87 -11.89 -11.00
C THR A 404 -17.03 -10.90 -11.09
N VAL A 405 -18.27 -11.39 -11.09
CA VAL A 405 -19.45 -10.52 -11.09
C VAL A 405 -19.80 -10.04 -9.67
N GLY A 406 -20.26 -8.80 -9.56
CA GLY A 406 -20.58 -8.15 -8.28
C GLY A 406 -21.81 -8.71 -7.58
N SER A 407 -22.70 -9.41 -8.30
CA SER A 407 -23.98 -9.91 -7.79
C SER A 407 -23.83 -11.14 -6.89
N ASN A 408 -23.38 -12.26 -7.46
CA ASN A 408 -23.28 -13.55 -6.80
C ASN A 408 -21.83 -14.02 -6.60
N HIS A 409 -20.86 -13.14 -6.92
CA HIS A 409 -19.42 -13.39 -6.79
C HIS A 409 -18.92 -14.62 -7.55
N GLN A 410 -19.60 -15.01 -8.63
CA GLN A 410 -19.14 -16.04 -9.55
C GLN A 410 -18.16 -15.47 -10.58
N CYS A 411 -17.30 -16.35 -11.10
CA CYS A 411 -16.27 -16.04 -12.07
C CYS A 411 -16.77 -16.31 -13.49
N LEU A 412 -16.37 -15.45 -14.42
CA LEU A 412 -16.52 -15.66 -15.85
C LEU A 412 -15.77 -16.93 -16.24
N ASP A 413 -16.48 -17.88 -16.83
CA ASP A 413 -15.99 -19.23 -17.06
C ASP A 413 -16.28 -19.62 -18.52
N ALA A 414 -15.22 -19.93 -19.27
CA ALA A 414 -15.33 -20.43 -20.63
C ALA A 414 -15.27 -21.96 -20.63
N TYR A 415 -16.44 -22.61 -20.57
CA TYR A 415 -16.52 -24.06 -20.45
C TYR A 415 -16.64 -24.75 -21.82
N PRO A 416 -16.04 -25.94 -21.98
CA PRO A 416 -16.12 -26.68 -23.23
C PRO A 416 -17.53 -27.23 -23.48
N THR A 417 -18.04 -27.02 -24.69
CA THR A 417 -19.28 -27.60 -25.21
C THR A 417 -18.97 -28.40 -26.47
N GLY A 418 -18.56 -29.66 -26.30
CA GLY A 418 -18.13 -30.52 -27.42
C GLY A 418 -16.80 -30.02 -28.02
N SER A 419 -16.82 -29.63 -29.29
CA SER A 419 -15.65 -29.09 -30.00
C SER A 419 -15.52 -27.55 -29.95
N SER A 420 -16.37 -26.89 -29.16
CA SER A 420 -16.39 -25.43 -29.00
C SER A 420 -16.43 -25.04 -27.51
N TYR A 421 -16.51 -23.74 -27.23
CA TYR A 421 -16.64 -23.20 -25.88
C TYR A 421 -17.90 -22.33 -25.79
N ALA A 422 -18.52 -22.36 -24.61
CA ALA A 422 -19.55 -21.42 -24.21
C ALA A 422 -19.06 -20.61 -23.01
N VAL A 423 -19.78 -19.56 -22.64
CA VAL A 423 -19.41 -18.67 -21.54
C VAL A 423 -20.60 -18.44 -20.62
N HIS A 424 -20.35 -18.49 -19.32
CA HIS A 424 -21.31 -18.27 -18.23
C HIS A 424 -20.56 -17.72 -17.01
N THR A 425 -21.25 -17.48 -15.91
CA THR A 425 -20.61 -17.34 -14.60
C THR A 425 -20.72 -18.63 -13.81
N TYR A 426 -19.65 -19.01 -13.13
CA TYR A 426 -19.60 -20.21 -12.30
C TYR A 426 -18.82 -19.97 -11.01
N SER A 427 -18.99 -20.83 -10.00
CA SER A 427 -18.24 -20.71 -8.74
C SER A 427 -16.73 -20.59 -9.01
N CYS A 428 -16.11 -19.58 -8.41
CA CYS A 428 -14.70 -19.30 -8.60
C CYS A 428 -13.80 -20.40 -8.03
N ASP A 429 -12.84 -20.86 -8.81
CA ASP A 429 -11.79 -21.81 -8.40
C ASP A 429 -10.48 -21.42 -9.09
N ALA A 430 -9.49 -20.97 -8.29
CA ALA A 430 -8.18 -20.52 -8.81
C ALA A 430 -7.41 -21.61 -9.57
N LYS A 431 -7.77 -22.89 -9.41
CA LYS A 431 -7.20 -24.01 -10.14
C LYS A 431 -7.90 -24.28 -11.47
N ASN A 432 -9.10 -23.72 -11.69
CA ASN A 432 -9.86 -23.91 -12.91
C ASN A 432 -9.29 -23.03 -14.02
N ASP A 433 -8.66 -23.68 -15.00
CA ASP A 433 -8.04 -23.00 -16.14
C ASP A 433 -9.04 -22.26 -17.03
N ASN A 434 -10.32 -22.65 -17.02
CA ASN A 434 -11.39 -22.02 -17.81
C ASN A 434 -11.84 -20.64 -17.27
N GLN A 435 -11.37 -20.26 -16.09
CA GLN A 435 -11.75 -19.00 -15.41
C GLN A 435 -10.67 -17.93 -15.49
N LYS A 436 -9.60 -18.19 -16.24
CA LYS A 436 -8.44 -17.31 -16.31
C LYS A 436 -8.53 -16.42 -17.54
N TRP A 437 -8.61 -15.12 -17.33
CA TRP A 437 -8.76 -14.10 -18.35
C TRP A 437 -7.63 -13.07 -18.31
N VAL A 438 -7.37 -12.44 -19.44
CA VAL A 438 -6.46 -11.32 -19.61
C VAL A 438 -7.27 -10.15 -20.14
N ILE A 439 -7.26 -9.05 -19.39
CA ILE A 439 -7.81 -7.79 -19.85
C ILE A 439 -6.74 -7.10 -20.68
N ASP A 440 -6.88 -7.19 -22.00
CA ASP A 440 -6.01 -6.49 -22.95
C ASP A 440 -6.58 -5.09 -23.18
N SER A 441 -6.25 -4.17 -22.27
CA SER A 441 -6.75 -2.81 -22.31
C SER A 441 -6.34 -2.07 -23.59
N ALA A 442 -5.13 -2.34 -24.10
CA ALA A 442 -4.58 -1.68 -25.29
C ALA A 442 -5.36 -2.03 -26.57
N ASN A 443 -5.90 -3.24 -26.65
CA ASN A 443 -6.69 -3.69 -27.80
C ASN A 443 -8.19 -3.75 -27.50
N HIS A 444 -8.60 -3.31 -26.30
CA HIS A 444 -9.97 -3.41 -25.80
C HIS A 444 -10.56 -4.82 -25.97
N ALA A 445 -9.81 -5.84 -25.53
CA ALA A 445 -10.21 -7.24 -25.67
C ALA A 445 -10.12 -7.97 -24.33
N ILE A 446 -11.07 -8.88 -24.09
CA ILE A 446 -11.03 -9.81 -22.96
C ILE A 446 -10.65 -11.18 -23.50
N LYS A 447 -9.39 -11.57 -23.29
CA LYS A 447 -8.78 -12.79 -23.85
C LYS A 447 -8.74 -13.88 -22.81
N HIS A 448 -8.95 -15.12 -23.21
CA HIS A 448 -8.75 -16.24 -22.31
C HIS A 448 -7.24 -16.51 -22.11
N ALA A 449 -6.80 -16.69 -20.88
CA ALA A 449 -5.37 -16.81 -20.54
C ALA A 449 -4.76 -18.15 -20.95
N VAL A 450 -5.51 -19.25 -20.82
CA VAL A 450 -5.03 -20.62 -21.13
C VAL A 450 -5.28 -21.01 -22.59
N HIS A 451 -6.42 -20.59 -23.16
CA HIS A 451 -6.74 -20.70 -24.58
C HIS A 451 -6.63 -19.32 -25.27
N PRO A 452 -5.41 -18.84 -25.59
CA PRO A 452 -5.20 -17.46 -26.07
C PRO A 452 -5.85 -17.14 -27.43
N THR A 453 -6.35 -18.16 -28.12
CA THR A 453 -7.16 -17.99 -29.33
C THR A 453 -8.61 -17.65 -29.04
N LEU A 454 -9.06 -17.68 -27.77
CA LEU A 454 -10.44 -17.44 -27.38
C LEU A 454 -10.62 -16.03 -26.80
N CYS A 455 -11.56 -15.28 -27.34
CA CYS A 455 -11.89 -13.91 -26.93
C CYS A 455 -13.38 -13.82 -26.59
N LEU A 456 -13.72 -12.96 -25.62
CA LEU A 456 -15.10 -12.59 -25.37
C LEU A 456 -15.66 -11.85 -26.59
N ASP A 457 -16.86 -12.23 -27.00
CA ASP A 457 -17.50 -11.75 -28.23
C ASP A 457 -18.96 -11.41 -27.90
N VAL A 458 -19.43 -10.24 -28.31
CA VAL A 458 -20.81 -9.80 -28.18
C VAL A 458 -21.37 -9.57 -29.57
N ASP A 459 -22.19 -10.51 -30.06
CA ASP A 459 -22.71 -10.46 -31.43
C ASP A 459 -24.01 -9.64 -31.48
N PRO A 460 -23.99 -8.44 -32.09
CA PRO A 460 -25.17 -7.59 -32.19
C PRO A 460 -26.24 -8.15 -33.13
N ASN A 461 -25.86 -9.03 -34.07
CA ASN A 461 -26.81 -9.66 -34.99
C ASN A 461 -27.58 -10.81 -34.34
N GLN A 462 -27.17 -11.22 -33.14
CA GLN A 462 -27.83 -12.24 -32.33
C GLN A 462 -28.37 -11.64 -31.02
N ASN A 463 -28.97 -10.45 -31.08
CA ASN A 463 -29.54 -9.77 -29.91
C ASN A 463 -28.50 -9.51 -28.80
N ASN A 464 -27.30 -9.05 -29.19
CA ASN A 464 -26.15 -8.84 -28.30
C ASN A 464 -25.80 -10.07 -27.46
N LYS A 465 -25.91 -11.27 -28.04
CA LYS A 465 -25.55 -12.51 -27.38
C LYS A 465 -24.08 -12.45 -26.97
N VAL A 466 -23.81 -12.60 -25.68
CA VAL A 466 -22.47 -12.72 -25.14
C VAL A 466 -22.00 -14.16 -25.31
N GLN A 467 -20.85 -14.35 -25.91
CA GLN A 467 -20.26 -15.65 -26.23
C GLN A 467 -18.73 -15.55 -26.20
N VAL A 468 -18.08 -16.65 -26.56
CA VAL A 468 -16.65 -16.69 -26.83
C VAL A 468 -16.41 -17.14 -28.25
N TRP A 469 -15.42 -16.55 -28.91
CA TRP A 469 -15.07 -16.90 -30.30
C TRP A 469 -13.56 -16.81 -30.53
N SER A 470 -13.10 -17.25 -31.70
CA SER A 470 -11.70 -17.08 -32.07
C SER A 470 -11.33 -15.60 -32.14
N CYS A 471 -10.27 -15.21 -31.43
CA CYS A 471 -9.75 -13.85 -31.38
C CYS A 471 -9.40 -13.33 -32.78
N SER A 472 -9.97 -12.19 -33.15
CA SER A 472 -9.75 -11.52 -34.43
C SER A 472 -9.48 -10.03 -34.17
N PRO A 473 -8.23 -9.56 -34.35
CA PRO A 473 -7.88 -8.16 -34.14
C PRO A 473 -8.76 -7.21 -34.98
N GLY A 474 -9.29 -6.16 -34.35
CA GLY A 474 -10.15 -5.18 -35.02
C GLY A 474 -11.61 -5.60 -35.21
N ASN A 475 -12.01 -6.81 -34.77
CA ASN A 475 -13.41 -7.22 -34.77
C ASN A 475 -14.20 -6.42 -33.71
N GLN A 476 -15.15 -5.59 -34.13
CA GLN A 476 -15.96 -4.76 -33.24
C GLN A 476 -16.82 -5.57 -32.26
N ASN A 477 -17.18 -6.81 -32.58
CA ASN A 477 -17.92 -7.68 -31.67
C ASN A 477 -17.05 -8.16 -30.49
N GLN A 478 -15.73 -8.18 -30.67
CA GLN A 478 -14.75 -8.58 -29.64
C GLN A 478 -14.13 -7.38 -28.92
N TRP A 479 -14.57 -6.18 -29.29
CA TRP A 479 -14.20 -4.96 -28.59
C TRP A 479 -15.03 -4.88 -27.32
N VAL A 480 -14.42 -5.26 -26.20
CA VAL A 480 -14.97 -5.20 -24.85
C VAL A 480 -13.92 -4.59 -23.93
N ALA A 481 -14.21 -3.40 -23.42
CA ALA A 481 -13.34 -2.65 -22.53
C ALA A 481 -13.88 -2.67 -21.09
N VAL A 482 -13.01 -2.44 -20.11
CA VAL A 482 -13.44 -2.13 -18.74
C VAL A 482 -13.83 -0.66 -18.62
N SER A 483 -14.85 -0.34 -17.83
CA SER A 483 -15.14 1.05 -17.51
C SER A 483 -14.03 1.61 -16.62
N GLU A 484 -13.29 2.58 -17.12
CA GLU A 484 -12.24 3.27 -16.37
C GLU A 484 -12.82 4.39 -15.51
N GLU A 485 -12.08 4.81 -14.49
CA GLU A 485 -12.42 6.01 -13.75
C GLU A 485 -12.34 7.21 -14.70
N ARG A 486 -13.49 7.85 -15.00
CA ARG A 486 -13.51 9.05 -15.83
C ARG A 486 -13.30 10.24 -14.94
N VAL A 487 -12.40 11.13 -15.33
CA VAL A 487 -12.04 12.29 -14.52
C VAL A 487 -11.97 13.53 -15.39
N LYS A 488 -12.15 14.67 -14.72
CA LYS A 488 -11.73 15.97 -15.23
C LYS A 488 -10.77 16.59 -14.22
N LEU A 489 -9.79 17.29 -14.75
CA LEU A 489 -8.75 17.95 -13.98
C LEU A 489 -8.78 19.43 -14.35
N TRP A 490 -9.08 20.32 -13.40
CA TRP A 490 -9.13 21.77 -13.64
C TRP A 490 -7.91 22.46 -13.06
N ASN A 491 -7.41 23.49 -13.72
CA ASN A 491 -6.49 24.42 -13.10
C ASN A 491 -7.22 25.37 -12.14
N VAL A 492 -6.45 26.19 -11.42
CA VAL A 492 -6.95 27.21 -10.49
C VAL A 492 -7.87 28.26 -11.13
N ASN A 493 -7.84 28.41 -12.45
CA ASN A 493 -8.66 29.36 -13.21
C ASN A 493 -9.94 28.72 -13.77
N GLY A 494 -10.19 27.44 -13.48
CA GLY A 494 -11.39 26.73 -13.95
C GLY A 494 -11.32 26.23 -15.40
N ASN A 495 -10.15 26.27 -16.04
CA ASN A 495 -9.91 25.59 -17.32
C ASN A 495 -9.57 24.13 -17.06
N PHE A 496 -10.04 23.21 -17.90
CA PHE A 496 -9.76 21.77 -17.74
C PHE A 496 -8.61 21.30 -18.63
N LEU A 497 -7.85 20.32 -18.14
CA LEU A 497 -6.79 19.63 -18.86
C LEU A 497 -7.37 18.89 -20.07
N ALA A 498 -6.81 19.16 -21.25
CA ALA A 498 -7.23 18.57 -22.51
C ALA A 498 -6.08 18.54 -23.51
N SER A 499 -6.39 18.13 -24.74
CA SER A 499 -5.42 18.10 -25.83
C SER A 499 -5.99 18.69 -27.12
N ASP A 500 -5.09 19.27 -27.92
CA ASP A 500 -5.31 19.64 -29.32
C ASP A 500 -4.32 18.86 -30.19
N GLY A 501 -4.80 17.74 -30.74
CA GLY A 501 -3.94 16.75 -31.36
C GLY A 501 -3.01 16.09 -30.34
N ASN A 502 -1.71 16.36 -30.42
CA ASN A 502 -0.70 15.81 -29.49
C ASN A 502 -0.34 16.79 -28.37
N LEU A 503 -0.74 18.06 -28.45
CA LEU A 503 -0.36 19.08 -27.47
C LEU A 503 -1.26 19.02 -26.25
N ILE A 504 -0.69 18.99 -25.05
CA ILE A 504 -1.44 19.06 -23.80
C ILE A 504 -1.58 20.51 -23.34
N GLN A 505 -2.81 20.92 -23.06
CA GLN A 505 -3.14 22.29 -22.65
C GLN A 505 -4.41 22.37 -21.80
N PHE A 506 -4.78 23.57 -21.36
CA PHE A 506 -5.98 23.81 -20.56
C PHE A 506 -7.00 24.67 -21.31
N TYR A 507 -8.23 24.16 -21.48
CA TYR A 507 -9.31 24.84 -22.20
C TYR A 507 -10.43 25.34 -21.30
N SER A 508 -11.13 26.38 -21.78
CA SER A 508 -12.34 26.92 -21.15
C SER A 508 -13.47 25.86 -21.07
N PRO A 509 -14.25 25.82 -19.97
CA PRO A 509 -15.28 24.81 -19.67
C PRO A 509 -16.44 24.67 -20.68
N SER A 510 -16.48 25.49 -21.74
CA SER A 510 -17.53 25.46 -22.77
C SER A 510 -17.47 24.26 -23.73
N SER A 511 -16.41 23.45 -23.70
CA SER A 511 -16.33 22.18 -24.44
C SER A 511 -16.56 21.00 -23.49
N PRO A 512 -17.74 20.35 -23.52
CA PRO A 512 -18.10 19.36 -22.50
C PRO A 512 -17.44 17.98 -22.65
N SER A 513 -16.82 17.69 -23.79
CA SER A 513 -16.49 16.31 -24.22
C SER A 513 -15.11 15.78 -23.83
N TYR A 514 -14.19 16.62 -23.32
CA TYR A 514 -12.86 16.14 -22.94
C TYR A 514 -12.87 15.56 -21.52
N GLU A 515 -12.69 14.26 -21.43
CA GLU A 515 -12.57 13.49 -20.19
C GLU A 515 -11.27 12.66 -20.26
N TRP A 516 -10.72 12.34 -19.09
CA TRP A 516 -9.61 11.42 -18.98
C TRP A 516 -10.10 10.12 -18.34
N ALA A 517 -9.61 8.99 -18.82
CA ALA A 517 -9.75 7.72 -18.15
C ALA A 517 -8.48 7.42 -17.35
N VAL A 518 -8.61 7.26 -16.05
CA VAL A 518 -7.50 6.94 -15.15
C VAL A 518 -7.55 5.47 -14.79
N SER A 519 -6.45 4.78 -15.07
CA SER A 519 -6.26 3.41 -14.63
C SER A 519 -5.46 3.41 -13.32
N ASN A 520 -6.09 2.95 -12.24
CA ASN A 520 -5.40 2.80 -10.95
C ASN A 520 -4.50 1.55 -10.90
N LEU A 521 -4.57 0.67 -11.91
CA LEU A 521 -3.74 -0.54 -12.01
C LEU A 521 -2.36 -0.24 -12.61
N ASP A 522 -2.31 0.57 -13.66
CA ASP A 522 -1.08 0.88 -14.39
C ASP A 522 -0.73 2.38 -14.37
N HIS A 523 -1.50 3.18 -13.63
CA HIS A 523 -1.34 4.64 -13.46
C HIS A 523 -1.32 5.45 -14.77
N THR A 524 -1.94 4.93 -15.84
CA THR A 524 -2.08 5.66 -17.11
C THR A 524 -3.29 6.59 -17.11
N TRP A 525 -3.16 7.72 -17.81
CA TRP A 525 -4.23 8.70 -18.04
C TRP A 525 -4.53 8.75 -19.54
N ARG A 526 -5.64 8.14 -19.95
CA ARG A 526 -6.04 7.99 -21.36
C ARG A 526 -7.02 9.09 -21.77
N ALA A 527 -6.82 9.68 -22.96
CA ALA A 527 -7.69 10.72 -23.47
C ALA A 527 -8.98 10.12 -24.07
N ARG A 528 -10.16 10.55 -23.60
CA ARG A 528 -11.47 10.00 -24.05
C ARG A 528 -12.18 10.81 -25.14
N SER A 529 -11.69 11.99 -25.46
CA SER A 529 -12.29 12.89 -26.48
C SER A 529 -12.23 12.36 -27.91
N ASN A 530 -11.50 11.26 -28.13
CA ASN A 530 -11.15 10.73 -29.44
C ASN A 530 -11.98 9.47 -29.76
N VAL A 531 -13.31 9.60 -29.78
CA VAL A 531 -14.20 8.50 -30.19
C VAL A 531 -13.82 8.07 -31.61
N GLY A 532 -13.18 6.89 -31.74
CA GLY A 532 -12.71 6.34 -33.02
C GLY A 532 -11.25 6.65 -33.40
N ALA A 533 -10.44 7.27 -32.53
CA ALA A 533 -9.00 7.45 -32.74
C ALA A 533 -8.16 6.47 -31.85
N PRO A 534 -6.82 6.41 -32.03
CA PRO A 534 -5.96 5.53 -31.24
C PRO A 534 -6.09 5.77 -29.73
N ASP A 535 -5.90 4.72 -28.93
CA ASP A 535 -5.83 4.81 -27.47
C ASP A 535 -4.56 5.57 -27.06
N LEU A 536 -4.71 6.85 -26.70
CA LEU A 536 -3.59 7.76 -26.41
C LEU A 536 -3.56 8.16 -24.93
N CYS A 537 -2.37 8.09 -24.35
CA CYS A 537 -2.04 8.35 -22.96
C CYS A 537 -1.20 9.61 -22.81
N LEU A 538 -1.33 10.26 -21.66
CA LEU A 538 -0.45 11.35 -21.23
C LEU A 538 0.99 10.83 -21.05
N ASP A 539 1.93 11.35 -21.83
CA ASP A 539 3.32 10.87 -21.89
C ASP A 539 4.32 12.03 -21.69
N ALA A 540 5.28 11.82 -20.79
CA ALA A 540 6.37 12.75 -20.48
C ALA A 540 7.76 12.14 -20.71
N TYR A 541 8.09 11.78 -21.95
CA TYR A 541 9.39 11.19 -22.32
C TYR A 541 10.64 12.05 -22.05
N GLU A 542 10.49 13.30 -21.65
CA GLU A 542 11.57 14.26 -21.40
C GLU A 542 11.67 14.62 -19.90
N PRO A 543 12.39 13.85 -19.07
CA PRO A 543 12.43 14.01 -17.62
C PRO A 543 13.32 15.17 -17.14
N TRP A 544 13.08 16.39 -17.62
CA TRP A 544 13.76 17.61 -17.20
C TRP A 544 12.80 18.81 -17.16
N ASN A 545 13.22 19.89 -16.49
CA ASN A 545 12.43 21.12 -16.41
C ASN A 545 12.21 21.70 -17.81
N GLY A 546 10.95 21.77 -18.23
CA GLY A 546 10.55 22.25 -19.56
C GLY A 546 10.31 21.12 -20.56
N GLY A 547 10.52 19.86 -20.18
CA GLY A 547 10.33 18.68 -21.02
C GLY A 547 8.89 18.53 -21.49
N ALA A 548 8.71 18.08 -22.73
CA ALA A 548 7.41 17.97 -23.36
C ALA A 548 6.49 16.97 -22.64
N VAL A 549 5.21 17.34 -22.53
CA VAL A 549 4.13 16.42 -22.19
C VAL A 549 3.16 16.40 -23.37
N HIS A 550 2.85 15.20 -23.86
CA HIS A 550 2.08 15.01 -25.08
C HIS A 550 1.17 13.78 -24.99
N LEU A 551 0.34 13.56 -25.99
CA LEU A 551 -0.37 12.30 -26.17
C LEU A 551 0.49 11.32 -26.98
N TYR A 552 0.61 10.10 -26.48
CA TYR A 552 1.30 8.99 -27.15
C TYR A 552 0.51 7.69 -26.98
N THR A 553 0.72 6.70 -27.84
CA THR A 553 0.02 5.40 -27.73
C THR A 553 0.16 4.82 -26.33
N CYS A 554 -0.98 4.43 -25.74
CA CYS A 554 -1.01 3.87 -24.40
C CYS A 554 -0.23 2.56 -24.30
N ASP A 555 0.63 2.47 -23.29
CA ASP A 555 1.39 1.26 -22.94
C ASP A 555 1.46 1.14 -21.41
N SER A 556 0.87 0.06 -20.88
CA SER A 556 0.83 -0.21 -19.44
C SER A 556 2.20 -0.48 -18.83
N THR A 557 3.24 -0.69 -19.64
CA THR A 557 4.63 -0.88 -19.20
C THR A 557 5.51 0.36 -19.39
N ASN A 558 5.05 1.35 -20.15
CA ASN A 558 5.82 2.56 -20.42
C ASN A 558 5.92 3.45 -19.16
N GLY A 559 7.15 3.60 -18.67
CA GLY A 559 7.46 4.41 -17.50
C GLY A 559 7.10 5.89 -17.64
N ASN A 560 7.08 6.45 -18.86
CA ASN A 560 6.82 7.86 -19.13
C ASN A 560 5.32 8.22 -19.07
N GLN A 561 4.45 7.24 -18.87
CA GLN A 561 2.99 7.40 -18.87
C GLN A 561 2.38 7.22 -17.48
N LYS A 562 3.20 7.27 -16.43
CA LYS A 562 2.81 6.92 -15.06
C LYS A 562 2.57 8.17 -14.23
N TRP A 563 1.30 8.45 -13.94
CA TRP A 563 0.89 9.66 -13.25
C TRP A 563 0.01 9.36 -12.04
N ILE A 564 0.20 10.12 -10.97
CA ILE A 564 -0.65 10.09 -9.79
C ILE A 564 -1.09 11.50 -9.42
N TYR A 565 -2.38 11.68 -9.17
CA TYR A 565 -2.87 12.93 -8.60
C TYR A 565 -2.59 12.94 -7.10
N ASP A 566 -1.84 13.95 -6.66
CA ASP A 566 -1.58 14.21 -5.25
C ASP A 566 -2.63 15.19 -4.72
N ALA A 567 -3.61 14.69 -3.96
CA ALA A 567 -4.69 15.51 -3.45
C ALA A 567 -4.24 16.48 -2.35
N LYS A 568 -3.14 16.18 -1.63
CA LYS A 568 -2.61 17.05 -0.58
C LYS A 568 -1.96 18.29 -1.16
N THR A 569 -1.20 18.12 -2.24
CA THR A 569 -0.52 19.23 -2.92
C THR A 569 -1.29 19.77 -4.12
N GLN A 570 -2.37 19.09 -4.51
CA GLN A 570 -3.19 19.34 -5.68
C GLN A 570 -2.39 19.23 -6.99
N GLN A 571 -1.34 18.41 -7.04
CA GLN A 571 -0.47 18.29 -8.20
C GLN A 571 -0.70 16.99 -8.95
N LEU A 572 -0.57 17.00 -10.28
CA LEU A 572 -0.43 15.76 -11.05
C LEU A 572 1.06 15.42 -11.12
N ARG A 573 1.48 14.43 -10.33
CA ARG A 573 2.88 14.00 -10.18
C ARG A 573 3.20 12.86 -11.11
N HIS A 574 4.44 12.83 -11.58
CA HIS A 574 4.96 11.70 -12.33
C HIS A 574 5.54 10.64 -11.37
N LEU A 575 5.22 9.37 -11.62
CA LEU A 575 5.59 8.27 -10.71
C LEU A 575 7.02 7.75 -10.94
N THR A 576 7.47 7.66 -12.20
CA THR A 576 8.82 7.14 -12.52
C THR A 576 9.87 8.25 -12.57
N HIS A 577 9.55 9.39 -13.19
CA HIS A 577 10.30 10.65 -13.08
C HIS A 577 10.06 11.32 -11.73
N VAL A 578 10.59 10.71 -10.67
CA VAL A 578 10.41 11.15 -9.28
C VAL A 578 10.82 12.62 -9.12
N GLY A 579 9.95 13.41 -8.50
CA GLY A 579 10.17 14.84 -8.26
C GLY A 579 9.62 15.76 -9.36
N PHE A 580 9.08 15.21 -10.46
CA PHE A 580 8.45 15.99 -11.52
C PHE A 580 6.92 15.99 -11.45
N CYS A 581 6.33 17.11 -11.87
CA CYS A 581 4.91 17.41 -11.89
C CYS A 581 4.51 17.97 -13.25
N LEU A 582 3.22 17.81 -13.61
CA LEU A 582 2.62 18.58 -14.70
C LEU A 582 2.58 20.05 -14.31
N ASP A 583 3.13 20.91 -15.17
CA ASP A 583 3.13 22.35 -15.02
C ASP A 583 2.44 22.97 -16.25
N MET A 584 1.48 23.85 -16.01
CA MET A 584 0.71 24.47 -17.09
C MET A 584 1.48 25.58 -17.84
N ARG A 585 2.73 25.89 -17.46
CA ARG A 585 3.64 26.92 -18.02
C ARG A 585 3.21 28.36 -17.82
N THR A 586 1.97 28.66 -18.18
CA THR A 586 1.35 29.99 -18.11
C THR A 586 0.02 29.85 -17.37
N ALA A 587 -0.51 30.93 -16.80
CA ALA A 587 -1.80 30.87 -16.11
C ALA A 587 -2.96 30.39 -17.02
N LEU A 588 -2.80 30.50 -18.34
CA LEU A 588 -3.78 30.04 -19.33
C LEU A 588 -3.64 28.53 -19.61
N GLY A 589 -2.41 28.01 -19.60
CA GLY A 589 -2.15 26.59 -19.73
C GLY A 589 -1.89 26.10 -21.15
N ASP A 590 -1.39 26.95 -22.04
CA ASP A 590 -1.36 26.71 -23.51
C ASP A 590 -0.37 25.61 -23.94
N LYS A 591 0.59 25.24 -23.09
CA LYS A 591 1.58 24.18 -23.35
C LYS A 591 2.06 23.59 -22.04
N ALA A 592 1.27 22.67 -21.50
CA ALA A 592 1.66 21.96 -20.31
C ALA A 592 2.96 21.16 -20.56
N HIS A 593 3.80 21.09 -19.54
CA HIS A 593 5.12 20.48 -19.64
C HIS A 593 5.53 19.89 -18.29
N LEU A 594 6.64 19.18 -18.27
CA LEU A 594 7.18 18.57 -17.07
C LEU A 594 8.08 19.55 -16.33
N TRP A 595 7.84 19.76 -15.03
CA TRP A 595 8.66 20.63 -14.20
C TRP A 595 8.83 20.06 -12.81
N THR A 596 9.91 20.42 -12.13
CA THR A 596 10.15 20.03 -10.74
C THR A 596 8.95 20.44 -9.90
N CYS A 597 8.45 19.53 -9.06
CA CYS A 597 7.31 19.78 -8.20
C CYS A 597 7.63 20.88 -7.18
N ASN A 598 7.06 22.07 -7.37
CA ASN A 598 7.28 23.24 -6.54
C ASN A 598 6.03 23.51 -5.70
N THR A 599 6.04 23.06 -4.45
CA THR A 599 4.95 23.30 -3.47
C THR A 599 5.41 24.25 -2.38
N PRO A 600 4.50 25.00 -1.71
CA PRO A 600 3.05 25.09 -1.92
C PRO A 600 2.60 26.34 -2.74
N ALA A 601 3.53 27.15 -3.26
CA ALA A 601 3.23 28.46 -3.85
C ALA A 601 2.98 28.46 -5.37
N ASN A 602 3.35 27.41 -6.11
CA ASN A 602 3.20 27.42 -7.57
C ASN A 602 1.76 27.07 -7.99
N SER A 603 0.95 28.10 -8.29
CA SER A 603 -0.41 27.92 -8.81
C SER A 603 -0.44 27.25 -10.20
N LEU A 604 0.67 27.23 -10.93
CA LEU A 604 0.79 26.57 -12.25
C LEU A 604 0.89 25.04 -12.16
N GLN A 605 0.99 24.48 -10.96
CA GLN A 605 1.02 23.04 -10.74
C GLN A 605 -0.17 22.58 -9.89
N LYS A 606 -1.13 23.47 -9.61
CA LYS A 606 -2.30 23.15 -8.78
C LYS A 606 -3.52 22.88 -9.63
N PHE A 607 -4.16 21.76 -9.34
CA PHE A 607 -5.29 21.26 -10.07
C PHE A 607 -6.38 20.69 -9.14
N GLN A 608 -7.64 20.89 -9.52
CA GLN A 608 -8.79 20.24 -8.90
C GLN A 608 -9.10 18.96 -9.66
N TYR A 609 -9.24 17.85 -8.95
CA TYR A 609 -9.61 16.55 -9.51
C TYR A 609 -11.08 16.25 -9.22
N LYS A 610 -11.83 15.79 -10.22
CA LYS A 610 -13.20 15.30 -10.04
C LYS A 610 -13.39 13.99 -10.80
N SER A 611 -13.85 12.97 -10.10
CA SER A 611 -14.35 11.75 -10.75
C SER A 611 -15.75 12.00 -11.33
N LEU A 612 -16.02 11.41 -12.49
CA LEU A 612 -17.24 11.51 -13.27
C LEU A 612 -17.96 10.16 -13.42
N THR A 613 -17.33 9.08 -12.95
CA THR A 613 -17.86 7.70 -13.01
C THR A 613 -18.50 7.24 -11.73
N PHE A 614 -18.19 7.88 -10.60
CA PHE A 614 -18.92 7.66 -9.36
C PHE A 614 -20.06 8.68 -9.31
N PRO A 615 -21.33 8.25 -9.26
CA PRO A 615 -22.38 9.17 -8.85
C PRO A 615 -22.11 9.57 -7.40
N ALA A 616 -22.29 10.86 -7.12
CA ALA A 616 -22.35 11.42 -5.78
C ALA A 616 -23.48 10.79 -4.94
#